data_AF-R9JRS0-F1
#
_entry.id   AF-R9JRS0-F1
#
_cell.length_a   1.000
_cell.length_b   1.000
_cell.length_c   1.000
_cell.angle_alpha   90.00
_cell.angle_beta   90.00
_cell.angle_gamma   90.00
#
_symmetry.space_group_name_H-M   'P 1'
#
loop_
_entity.id
_entity.type
_entity.pdbx_description
1 polymer ?
#
loop_
_entity_poly.entity_id
_entity_poly.type
_entity_poly.pdbx_seq_one_letter_code
_entity_poly.pdbx_strand_id
1 'polypeptide(L)'
;MFGYAVDRDGKVQIVNRIFEMCLYNYFLSEEELSSAIGNKAKRDKCYFIHDGMLDMDEVMKKFVEHFYEIYGNENMNFIEKFGRKIFLLYLRPIINGTGNYYIEAQTRDERRTDIIVDYLGEQFIIELKIWHGNEYNERGERQLAEYLDYYHKDKGYLLSFNFNKKKETGVREIVLGTKTIVEAVV
;
A
#
# COMPACT_ATOMS: atom_id res chain seq x y z
N MET A 1 -5.92 -18.83 28.48
CA MET A 1 -5.36 -18.90 27.11
C MET A 1 -4.70 -17.55 26.87
N PHE A 2 -3.37 -17.51 26.80
CA PHE A 2 -2.58 -16.28 26.70
C PHE A 2 -3.08 -15.43 25.53
N GLY A 3 -3.29 -14.13 25.77
CA GLY A 3 -3.97 -13.19 24.87
C GLY A 3 -3.27 -12.97 23.53
N TYR A 4 -3.28 -13.99 22.67
CA TYR A 4 -2.73 -13.99 21.31
C TYR A 4 -3.82 -13.74 20.27
N ALA A 5 -5.04 -14.22 20.54
CA ALA A 5 -6.20 -13.97 19.70
C ALA A 5 -7.47 -13.79 20.56
N VAL A 6 -8.43 -13.06 20.03
CA VAL A 6 -9.76 -12.85 20.61
C VAL A 6 -10.82 -13.23 19.60
N ASP A 7 -11.99 -13.65 20.09
CA ASP A 7 -13.19 -13.74 19.25
C ASP A 7 -13.76 -12.33 19.07
N ARG A 8 -13.98 -11.95 17.81
CA ARG A 8 -14.73 -10.75 17.44
C ARG A 8 -15.76 -11.15 16.40
N ASP A 9 -17.04 -11.11 16.78
CA ASP A 9 -18.17 -11.45 15.92
C ASP A 9 -18.06 -12.85 15.28
N GLY A 10 -17.58 -13.84 16.05
CA GLY A 10 -17.38 -15.22 15.56
C GLY A 10 -16.18 -15.39 14.62
N LYS A 11 -15.31 -14.39 14.53
CA LYS A 11 -14.03 -14.45 13.80
C LYS A 11 -12.87 -14.37 14.79
N VAL A 12 -11.82 -15.14 14.52
CA VAL A 12 -10.58 -15.06 15.30
C VAL A 12 -9.78 -13.84 14.85
N GLN A 13 -9.54 -12.91 15.76
CA GLN A 13 -8.68 -11.74 15.55
C GLN A 13 -7.39 -11.90 16.34
N ILE A 14 -6.24 -11.75 15.69
CA ILE A 14 -4.93 -11.70 16.37
C ILE A 14 -4.80 -10.34 17.08
N VAL A 15 -4.56 -10.35 18.39
CA VAL A 15 -4.44 -9.10 19.19
C VAL A 15 -3.00 -8.62 19.34
N ASN A 16 -2.02 -9.50 19.12
CA ASN A 16 -0.62 -9.16 19.21
C ASN A 16 -0.04 -8.83 17.83
N ARG A 17 0.41 -7.59 17.66
CA ARG A 17 0.94 -7.02 16.41
C ARG A 17 2.13 -7.79 15.85
N ILE A 18 3.02 -8.32 16.70
CA ILE A 18 4.21 -9.06 16.26
C ILE A 18 3.77 -10.36 15.59
N PHE A 19 2.93 -11.15 16.26
CA PHE A 19 2.43 -12.41 15.70
C PHE A 19 1.63 -12.20 14.43
N GLU A 20 0.84 -11.15 14.39
CA GLU A 20 0.09 -10.81 13.20
C GLU A 20 0.99 -10.47 12.02
N MET A 21 2.01 -9.64 12.22
CA MET A 21 2.98 -9.32 11.18
C MET A 21 3.73 -10.57 10.71
N CYS A 22 4.10 -11.47 11.63
CA CYS A 22 4.72 -12.75 11.29
C CYS A 22 3.81 -13.62 10.43
N LEU A 23 2.54 -13.78 10.80
CA LEU A 23 1.56 -14.55 10.03
C LEU A 23 1.32 -13.91 8.67
N TYR A 24 1.19 -12.60 8.62
CA TYR A 24 0.98 -11.85 7.41
C TYR A 24 2.15 -12.01 6.43
N ASN A 25 3.38 -11.85 6.93
CA ASN A 25 4.60 -12.09 6.15
C ASN A 25 4.75 -13.54 5.71
N TYR A 26 4.36 -14.51 6.54
CA TYR A 26 4.37 -15.93 6.20
C TYR A 26 3.45 -16.22 5.01
N PHE A 27 2.17 -15.83 5.07
CA PHE A 27 1.22 -16.05 3.98
C PHE A 27 1.64 -15.34 2.70
N LEU A 28 2.18 -14.12 2.81
CA LEU A 28 2.72 -13.43 1.65
C LEU A 28 3.94 -14.13 1.03
N SER A 29 4.79 -14.81 1.82
CA SER A 29 5.95 -15.52 1.25
C SER A 29 5.56 -16.77 0.49
N GLU A 30 4.50 -17.46 0.91
CA GLU A 30 4.01 -18.64 0.20
C GLU A 30 3.56 -18.30 -1.23
N GLU A 31 3.09 -17.06 -1.43
CA GLU A 31 2.60 -16.58 -2.71
C GLU A 31 3.60 -15.72 -3.49
N GLU A 32 4.73 -15.35 -2.88
CA GLU A 32 5.72 -14.46 -3.48
C GLU A 32 6.34 -15.06 -4.75
N LEU A 33 6.67 -16.35 -4.73
CA LEU A 33 7.32 -17.05 -5.84
C LEU A 33 6.42 -17.18 -7.08
N SER A 34 5.10 -17.28 -6.88
CA SER A 34 4.11 -17.38 -7.95
C SER A 34 3.50 -16.03 -8.36
N SER A 35 3.79 -14.97 -7.61
CA SER A 35 3.26 -13.63 -7.86
C SER A 35 3.85 -13.01 -9.13
N ALA A 36 3.03 -12.87 -10.17
CA ALA A 36 3.43 -12.20 -11.42
C ALA A 36 3.87 -10.74 -11.18
N ILE A 37 3.15 -10.04 -10.30
CA ILE A 37 3.41 -8.63 -9.96
C ILE A 37 4.71 -8.49 -9.14
N GLY A 38 4.97 -9.40 -8.20
CA GLY A 38 6.22 -9.43 -7.44
C GLY A 38 7.44 -9.78 -8.32
N ASN A 39 7.27 -10.70 -9.27
CA ASN A 39 8.33 -11.04 -10.23
C ASN A 39 8.69 -9.87 -11.15
N LYS A 40 7.72 -9.04 -11.54
CA LYS A 40 7.99 -7.78 -12.25
C LYS A 40 8.81 -6.80 -11.39
N ALA A 41 8.36 -6.53 -10.17
CA ALA A 41 9.08 -5.66 -9.24
C ALA A 41 10.53 -6.10 -9.02
N LYS A 42 10.76 -7.42 -8.89
CA LYS A 42 12.09 -7.99 -8.70
C LYS A 42 13.02 -7.75 -9.89
N ARG A 43 12.50 -7.88 -11.13
CA ARG A 43 13.27 -7.60 -12.35
C ARG A 43 13.65 -6.13 -12.45
N ASP A 44 12.74 -5.26 -12.06
CA ASP A 44 12.87 -3.82 -12.22
C ASP A 44 13.45 -3.14 -10.97
N LYS A 45 14.02 -3.92 -10.05
CA LYS A 45 14.52 -3.42 -8.76
C LYS A 45 15.54 -2.28 -8.89
N CYS A 46 16.33 -2.27 -9.95
CA CYS A 46 17.31 -1.20 -10.22
C CYS A 46 16.67 0.16 -10.51
N TYR A 47 15.40 0.21 -10.93
CA TYR A 47 14.68 1.46 -11.15
C TYR A 47 14.17 2.09 -9.85
N PHE A 48 14.05 1.31 -8.77
CA PHE A 48 13.47 1.80 -7.51
C PHE A 48 14.50 2.29 -6.50
N ILE A 49 15.79 2.03 -6.73
CA ILE A 49 16.86 2.39 -5.81
C ILE A 49 17.79 3.39 -6.47
N HIS A 50 17.85 4.60 -5.94
CA HIS A 50 18.74 5.67 -6.39
C HIS A 50 19.66 6.08 -5.24
N ASP A 51 20.97 6.06 -5.48
CA ASP A 51 22.00 6.34 -4.46
C ASP A 51 21.82 5.55 -3.16
N GLY A 52 21.34 4.30 -3.28
CA GLY A 52 21.09 3.40 -2.14
C GLY A 52 19.80 3.67 -1.38
N MET A 53 19.00 4.66 -1.77
CA MET A 53 17.71 4.99 -1.18
C MET A 53 16.54 4.55 -2.06
N LEU A 54 15.41 4.23 -1.42
CA LEU A 54 14.18 3.88 -2.11
C LEU A 54 13.52 5.13 -2.72
N ASP A 55 13.27 5.10 -4.02
CA ASP A 55 12.43 6.08 -4.71
C ASP A 55 10.99 5.56 -4.77
N MET A 56 10.18 6.01 -3.80
CA MET A 56 8.78 5.60 -3.71
C MET A 56 7.92 6.22 -4.83
N ASP A 57 8.31 7.34 -5.43
CA ASP A 57 7.57 7.91 -6.56
C ASP A 57 7.68 6.98 -7.78
N GLU A 58 8.89 6.49 -8.04
CA GLU A 58 9.13 5.54 -9.14
C GLU A 58 8.47 4.18 -8.87
N VAL A 59 8.45 3.73 -7.61
CA VAL A 59 7.67 2.55 -7.20
C VAL A 59 6.19 2.73 -7.55
N MET A 60 5.60 3.88 -7.23
CA MET A 60 4.18 4.15 -7.51
C MET A 60 3.89 4.23 -9.01
N LYS A 61 4.75 4.89 -9.80
CA LYS A 61 4.63 4.96 -11.27
C LYS A 61 4.66 3.57 -11.90
N LYS A 62 5.69 2.78 -11.58
CA LYS A 62 5.81 1.42 -12.12
C LYS A 62 4.75 0.47 -11.59
N PHE A 63 4.27 0.67 -10.37
CA PHE A 63 3.14 -0.11 -9.87
C PHE A 63 1.91 0.07 -10.76
N VAL A 64 1.57 1.30 -11.17
CA VAL A 64 0.43 1.55 -12.07
C VAL A 64 0.59 0.80 -13.40
N GLU A 65 1.77 0.91 -14.02
CA GLU A 65 2.08 0.23 -15.29
C GLU A 65 1.94 -1.30 -15.16
N HIS A 66 2.56 -1.88 -14.13
CA HIS A 66 2.56 -3.31 -13.90
C HIS A 66 1.21 -3.86 -13.47
N PHE A 67 0.46 -3.09 -12.68
CA PHE A 67 -0.88 -3.45 -12.26
C PHE A 67 -1.81 -3.54 -13.47
N TYR A 68 -1.79 -2.54 -14.35
CA TYR A 68 -2.65 -2.54 -15.54
C TYR A 68 -2.31 -3.68 -16.50
N GLU A 69 -1.02 -3.98 -16.71
CA GLU A 69 -0.61 -5.08 -17.58
C GLU A 69 -1.08 -6.45 -17.08
N ILE A 70 -1.06 -6.68 -15.76
CA ILE A 70 -1.39 -7.99 -15.17
C ILE A 70 -2.88 -8.10 -14.84
N TYR A 71 -3.48 -7.05 -14.29
CA TYR A 71 -4.81 -7.05 -13.68
C TYR A 71 -5.81 -6.10 -14.36
N GLY A 72 -5.46 -5.44 -15.47
CA GLY A 72 -6.34 -4.46 -16.13
C GLY A 72 -7.70 -5.01 -16.61
N ASN A 73 -7.84 -6.35 -16.69
CA ASN A 73 -9.09 -7.03 -17.05
C ASN A 73 -9.85 -7.61 -15.85
N GLU A 74 -9.31 -7.51 -14.63
CA GLU A 74 -9.97 -8.02 -13.42
C GLU A 74 -11.16 -7.16 -13.00
N ASN A 75 -12.07 -7.74 -12.23
CA ASN A 75 -13.27 -7.04 -11.77
C ASN A 75 -13.06 -6.26 -10.46
N MET A 76 -13.99 -5.35 -10.17
CA MET A 76 -13.99 -4.52 -8.96
C MET A 76 -13.88 -5.35 -7.68
N ASN A 77 -14.70 -6.40 -7.54
CA ASN A 77 -14.72 -7.24 -6.33
C ASN A 77 -13.37 -7.93 -6.08
N PHE A 78 -12.63 -8.31 -7.13
CA PHE A 78 -11.30 -8.89 -7.01
C PHE A 78 -10.33 -7.87 -6.42
N ILE A 79 -10.29 -6.66 -6.97
CA ILE A 79 -9.37 -5.61 -6.56
C ILE A 79 -9.71 -5.10 -5.15
N GLU A 80 -10.99 -4.95 -4.80
CA GLU A 80 -11.39 -4.60 -3.43
C GLU A 80 -10.90 -5.64 -2.41
N LYS A 81 -10.95 -6.92 -2.79
CA LYS A 81 -10.54 -8.03 -1.91
C LYS A 81 -9.03 -8.21 -1.84
N PHE A 82 -8.31 -7.96 -2.93
CA PHE A 82 -6.90 -8.31 -3.07
C PHE A 82 -5.94 -7.13 -3.28
N GLY A 83 -6.44 -5.91 -3.47
CA GLY A 83 -5.62 -4.74 -3.83
C GLY A 83 -4.46 -4.48 -2.88
N ARG A 84 -4.72 -4.49 -1.57
CA ARG A 84 -3.67 -4.40 -0.54
C ARG A 84 -2.63 -5.51 -0.67
N LYS A 85 -3.09 -6.75 -0.85
CA LYS A 85 -2.21 -7.91 -0.98
C LYS A 85 -1.33 -7.80 -2.22
N ILE A 86 -1.90 -7.37 -3.35
CA ILE A 86 -1.19 -7.14 -4.62
C ILE A 86 -0.09 -6.10 -4.43
N PHE A 87 -0.40 -4.97 -3.78
CA PHE A 87 0.59 -3.92 -3.53
C PHE A 87 1.72 -4.40 -2.61
N LEU A 88 1.42 -5.17 -1.55
CA LEU A 88 2.45 -5.70 -0.65
C LEU A 88 3.33 -6.77 -1.32
N LEU A 89 2.75 -7.61 -2.18
CA LEU A 89 3.51 -8.54 -3.03
C LEU A 89 4.44 -7.80 -4.00
N TYR A 90 4.07 -6.59 -4.42
CA TYR A 90 4.90 -5.74 -5.26
C TYR A 90 6.06 -5.10 -4.47
N LEU A 91 5.78 -4.52 -3.29
CA LEU A 91 6.79 -3.86 -2.47
C LEU A 91 7.84 -4.82 -1.89
N ARG A 92 7.42 -6.02 -1.49
CA ARG A 92 8.28 -6.97 -0.79
C ARG A 92 9.63 -7.22 -1.49
N PRO A 93 9.70 -7.65 -2.77
CA PRO A 93 10.99 -7.88 -3.44
C PRO A 93 11.85 -6.62 -3.59
N ILE A 94 11.23 -5.43 -3.64
CA ILE A 94 11.92 -4.14 -3.75
C ILE A 94 12.69 -3.86 -2.46
N ILE A 95 12.00 -3.95 -1.32
CA ILE A 95 12.58 -3.58 -0.02
C ILE A 95 13.29 -4.73 0.70
N ASN A 96 13.10 -5.98 0.26
CA ASN A 96 13.64 -7.17 0.92
C ASN A 96 15.17 -7.07 1.15
N GLY A 97 15.59 -7.35 2.38
CA GLY A 97 16.97 -7.30 2.84
C GLY A 97 17.45 -5.94 3.37
N THR A 98 16.69 -4.86 3.14
CA THR A 98 17.10 -3.49 3.52
C THR A 98 16.03 -2.73 4.30
N GLY A 99 14.77 -2.85 3.88
CA GLY A 99 13.64 -2.16 4.50
C GLY A 99 12.59 -3.14 5.02
N ASN A 100 11.61 -2.61 5.73
CA ASN A 100 10.44 -3.33 6.23
C ASN A 100 9.18 -2.51 5.99
N TYR A 101 8.02 -3.16 6.00
CA TYR A 101 6.74 -2.46 6.08
C TYR A 101 5.94 -2.94 7.27
N TYR A 102 5.02 -2.10 7.73
CA TYR A 102 4.03 -2.49 8.72
C TYR A 102 2.69 -1.81 8.45
N ILE A 103 1.63 -2.50 8.86
CA ILE A 103 0.25 -2.03 8.78
C ILE A 103 -0.10 -1.47 10.15
N GLU A 104 -0.57 -0.22 10.21
CA GLU A 104 -0.92 0.39 11.49
C GLU A 104 -2.21 -0.18 12.08
N ALA A 105 -2.22 -0.33 13.40
CA ALA A 105 -3.29 -1.06 14.10
C ALA A 105 -4.53 -0.19 14.32
N GLN A 106 -4.34 1.13 14.45
CA GLN A 106 -5.41 2.08 14.78
C GLN A 106 -6.36 2.37 13.61
N THR A 107 -5.94 2.13 12.37
CA THR A 107 -6.75 2.37 11.17
C THR A 107 -7.38 1.09 10.61
N ARG A 108 -7.32 -0.01 11.37
CA ARG A 108 -7.91 -1.31 11.01
C ARG A 108 -9.42 -1.37 11.16
N ASP A 109 -10.10 -0.71 10.24
CA ASP A 109 -11.47 -1.01 9.87
C ASP A 109 -11.50 -1.58 8.44
N GLU A 110 -12.64 -2.09 7.98
CA GLU A 110 -12.83 -2.66 6.63
C GLU A 110 -12.57 -1.64 5.48
N ARG A 111 -12.21 -0.39 5.79
CA ARG A 111 -12.12 0.74 4.86
C ARG A 111 -10.75 1.45 4.79
N ARG A 112 -9.79 1.12 5.66
CA ARG A 112 -8.51 1.87 5.77
C ARG A 112 -7.35 0.93 6.03
N THR A 113 -6.20 1.20 5.42
CA THR A 113 -4.96 0.49 5.73
C THR A 113 -3.81 1.40 5.34
N ASP A 114 -3.28 2.10 6.33
CA ASP A 114 -2.02 2.80 6.19
C ASP A 114 -0.90 1.76 6.24
N ILE A 115 -0.14 1.70 5.15
CA ILE A 115 1.11 0.96 5.06
C ILE A 115 2.22 1.97 5.29
N ILE A 116 3.09 1.66 6.25
CA ILE A 116 4.32 2.43 6.45
C ILE A 116 5.46 1.57 5.96
N VAL A 117 6.26 2.11 5.04
CA VAL A 117 7.50 1.49 4.57
C VAL A 117 8.65 2.23 5.23
N ASP A 118 9.47 1.50 5.98
CA ASP A 118 10.73 1.98 6.53
C ASP A 118 11.88 1.43 5.67
N TYR A 119 12.72 2.32 5.15
CA TYR A 119 13.88 1.95 4.34
C TYR A 119 15.07 2.82 4.74
N LEU A 120 16.07 2.20 5.38
CA LEU A 120 17.27 2.90 5.90
C LEU A 120 16.92 4.09 6.81
N GLY A 121 15.84 3.98 7.59
CA GLY A 121 15.38 5.02 8.51
C GLY A 121 14.51 6.11 7.86
N GLU A 122 14.33 6.09 6.54
CA GLU A 122 13.33 6.93 5.87
C GLU A 122 11.97 6.22 5.85
N GLN A 123 10.91 6.97 6.17
CA GLN A 123 9.56 6.43 6.31
C GLN A 123 8.65 6.99 5.23
N PHE A 124 8.06 6.10 4.45
CA PHE A 124 7.07 6.42 3.43
C PHE A 124 5.70 6.03 3.94
N ILE A 125 4.78 7.00 3.93
CA ILE A 125 3.42 6.83 4.42
C ILE A 125 2.52 6.60 3.21
N ILE A 126 1.92 5.42 3.11
CA ILE A 126 1.05 5.03 1.99
C ILE A 126 -0.35 4.71 2.51
N GLU A 127 -1.35 5.44 2.02
CA GLU A 127 -2.76 5.14 2.27
C GLU A 127 -3.36 4.41 1.06
N LEU A 128 -4.15 3.37 1.34
CA LEU A 128 -4.86 2.60 0.30
C LEU A 128 -6.34 2.99 0.26
N LYS A 129 -6.86 3.27 -0.94
CA LYS A 129 -8.28 3.57 -1.13
C LYS A 129 -8.93 2.80 -2.25
N ILE A 130 -10.15 2.38 -1.98
CA ILE A 130 -11.13 1.93 -2.99
C ILE A 130 -11.98 3.14 -3.36
N TRP A 131 -12.07 3.46 -4.65
CA TRP A 131 -12.79 4.64 -5.12
C TRP A 131 -14.31 4.44 -5.09
N HIS A 132 -15.02 5.27 -4.32
CA HIS A 132 -16.49 5.29 -4.26
C HIS A 132 -17.11 6.66 -4.59
N GLY A 133 -16.35 7.62 -5.12
CA GLY A 133 -16.83 8.96 -5.52
C GLY A 133 -15.93 10.11 -5.07
N ASN A 134 -16.19 11.33 -5.58
CA ASN A 134 -15.32 12.51 -5.37
C ASN A 134 -15.24 12.96 -3.90
N GLU A 135 -16.37 13.04 -3.19
CA GLU A 135 -16.38 13.41 -1.76
C GLU A 135 -15.54 12.44 -0.91
N TYR A 136 -15.51 11.18 -1.31
CA TYR A 136 -14.70 10.16 -0.64
C TYR A 136 -13.20 10.38 -0.91
N ASN A 137 -12.81 10.95 -2.04
CA ASN A 137 -11.40 11.20 -2.34
C ASN A 137 -10.83 12.37 -1.57
N GLU A 138 -11.51 13.52 -1.58
CA GLU A 138 -11.08 14.71 -0.85
C GLU A 138 -10.97 14.43 0.66
N ARG A 139 -11.83 13.55 1.17
CA ARG A 139 -11.74 13.08 2.57
C ARG A 139 -10.50 12.22 2.81
N GLY A 140 -10.05 11.43 1.83
CA GLY A 140 -8.83 10.62 1.94
C GLY A 140 -7.58 11.47 1.93
N GLU A 141 -7.53 12.43 1.02
CA GLU A 141 -6.47 13.42 0.92
C GLU A 141 -6.25 14.19 2.24
N ARG A 142 -7.34 14.69 2.86
CA ARG A 142 -7.27 15.35 4.17
C ARG A 142 -6.80 14.42 5.29
N GLN A 143 -7.26 13.18 5.29
CA GLN A 143 -6.85 12.18 6.29
C GLN A 143 -5.36 11.83 6.17
N LEU A 144 -4.87 11.65 4.95
CA LEU A 144 -3.45 11.43 4.72
C LEU A 144 -2.63 12.64 5.17
N ALA A 145 -3.09 13.87 4.94
CA ALA A 145 -2.42 15.07 5.42
C ALA A 145 -2.31 15.12 6.96
N GLU A 146 -3.40 14.83 7.69
CA GLU A 146 -3.39 14.73 9.15
C GLU A 146 -2.41 13.64 9.64
N TYR A 147 -2.32 12.54 8.91
CA TYR A 147 -1.44 11.43 9.26
C TYR A 147 0.03 11.75 9.00
N LEU A 148 0.32 12.47 7.90
CA LEU A 148 1.65 13.01 7.61
C LEU A 148 2.12 13.98 8.71
N ASP A 149 1.22 14.78 9.29
CA ASP A 149 1.57 15.65 10.42
C ASP A 149 1.97 14.85 11.66
N TYR A 150 1.27 13.74 11.96
CA TYR A 150 1.62 12.85 13.07
C TYR A 150 3.00 12.20 12.92
N TYR A 151 3.39 11.84 11.69
CA TYR A 151 4.71 11.27 11.39
C TYR A 151 5.78 12.33 11.05
N HIS A 152 5.44 13.62 11.14
CA HIS A 152 6.32 14.73 10.74
C HIS A 152 6.89 14.59 9.32
N LYS A 153 6.05 14.18 8.38
CA LYS A 153 6.37 14.02 6.96
C LYS A 153 5.69 15.10 6.14
N ASP A 154 6.36 15.57 5.09
CA ASP A 154 5.80 16.53 4.14
C ASP A 154 5.31 15.88 2.85
N LYS A 155 5.57 14.59 2.67
CA LYS A 155 5.19 13.82 1.50
C LYS A 155 4.54 12.49 1.86
N GLY A 156 3.44 12.17 1.20
CA GLY A 156 2.73 10.90 1.34
C GLY A 156 2.25 10.35 0.02
N TYR A 157 1.78 9.11 0.06
CA TYR A 157 1.40 8.35 -1.13
C TYR A 157 -0.04 7.85 -0.97
N LEU A 158 -0.84 8.06 -2.00
CA LEU A 158 -2.21 7.57 -2.05
C LEU A 158 -2.33 6.58 -3.19
N LEU A 159 -2.68 5.33 -2.90
CA LEU A 159 -2.99 4.34 -3.93
C LEU A 159 -4.50 4.16 -4.03
N SER A 160 -5.06 4.69 -5.11
CA SER A 160 -6.49 4.73 -5.40
C SER A 160 -6.87 3.66 -6.44
N PHE A 161 -7.51 2.58 -5.99
CA PHE A 161 -8.12 1.57 -6.87
C PHE A 161 -9.45 2.11 -7.41
N ASN A 162 -9.52 2.34 -8.72
CA ASN A 162 -10.62 3.02 -9.37
C ASN A 162 -11.29 2.17 -10.45
N PHE A 163 -12.62 2.12 -10.39
CA PHE A 163 -13.46 1.22 -11.18
C PHE A 163 -14.17 1.91 -12.35
N ASN A 164 -13.97 3.23 -12.50
CA ASN A 164 -14.56 3.97 -13.60
C ASN A 164 -13.66 3.93 -14.83
N LYS A 165 -14.09 3.18 -15.86
CA LYS A 165 -13.42 3.09 -17.18
C LYS A 165 -13.19 4.44 -17.88
N LYS A 166 -13.87 5.51 -17.44
CA LYS A 166 -13.73 6.86 -18.01
C LYS A 166 -12.70 7.73 -17.31
N LYS A 167 -12.17 7.29 -16.16
CA LYS A 167 -11.26 8.11 -15.35
C LYS A 167 -9.81 7.77 -15.71
N GLU A 168 -8.98 8.80 -15.77
CA GLU A 168 -7.57 8.67 -16.14
C GLU A 168 -6.82 7.89 -15.05
N THR A 169 -6.17 6.80 -15.47
CA THR A 169 -5.19 6.07 -14.67
C THR A 169 -3.84 6.75 -14.77
N GLY A 170 -2.97 6.56 -13.79
CA GLY A 170 -1.65 7.19 -13.76
C GLY A 170 -1.28 7.74 -12.40
N VAL A 171 -0.18 8.47 -12.38
CA VAL A 171 0.34 9.12 -11.17
C VAL A 171 0.22 10.63 -11.34
N ARG A 172 -0.25 11.29 -10.29
CA ARG A 172 -0.32 12.75 -10.21
C ARG A 172 0.11 13.25 -8.84
N GLU A 173 0.63 14.46 -8.81
CA GLU A 173 0.96 15.15 -7.57
C GLU A 173 -0.16 16.12 -7.21
N ILE A 174 -0.52 16.11 -5.92
CA ILE A 174 -1.54 16.98 -5.32
C ILE A 174 -0.85 17.74 -4.19
N VAL A 175 -0.92 19.07 -4.23
CA VAL A 175 -0.37 19.93 -3.19
C VAL A 175 -1.50 20.40 -2.28
N LEU A 176 -1.39 20.07 -0.99
CA LEU A 176 -2.36 20.44 0.06
C LEU A 176 -1.64 21.24 1.14
N GLY A 177 -1.72 22.57 1.04
CA GLY A 177 -0.97 23.46 1.93
C GLY A 177 0.54 23.27 1.74
N THR A 178 1.23 22.79 2.77
CA THR A 178 2.67 22.49 2.74
C THR A 178 2.98 21.02 2.42
N LYS A 179 1.95 20.17 2.26
CA LYS A 179 2.09 18.74 2.03
C LYS A 179 1.97 18.40 0.55
N THR A 180 2.73 17.41 0.12
CA THR A 180 2.66 16.83 -1.22
C THR A 180 2.13 15.40 -1.14
N ILE A 181 1.07 15.10 -1.89
CA ILE A 181 0.53 13.75 -2.04
C ILE A 181 0.79 13.28 -3.45
N VAL A 182 1.46 12.14 -3.58
CA VAL A 182 1.59 11.42 -4.86
C VAL A 182 0.46 10.42 -4.94
N GLU A 183 -0.55 10.70 -5.76
CA GLU A 183 -1.68 9.78 -5.98
C GLU A 183 -1.41 8.92 -7.21
N ALA A 184 -1.41 7.60 -7.01
CA ALA A 184 -1.44 6.60 -8.06
C ALA A 184 -2.86 6.06 -8.21
N VAL A 185 -3.43 6.17 -9.40
CA VAL A 185 -4.75 5.65 -9.74
C VAL A 185 -4.59 4.44 -10.65
N VAL A 186 -5.06 3.28 -10.16
CA VAL A 186 -5.04 1.99 -10.86
C VAL A 186 -6.43 1.44 -11.09
#